data_AF-A0A971WDY9-F1
#
_entry.id   AF-A0A971WDY9-F1
#
_cell.length_a   1.000
_cell.length_b   1.000
_cell.length_c   1.000
_cell.angle_alpha   90.00
_cell.angle_beta   90.00
_cell.angle_gamma   90.00
#
_symmetry.space_group_name_H-M   'P 1'
#
loop_
_entity.id
_entity.type
_entity.pdbx_description
1 polymer ?
#
loop_
_entity_poly.entity_id
_entity_poly.type
_entity_poly.pdbx_seq_one_letter_code
_entity_poly.pdbx_strand_id
1 'polypeptide(L)'
;MKFTFTAKTYPASQDFLKIIEGGEAYPLDTFIEKHKAEAVSPLDAVLDNCQIEYRGEVKNYKDYISEYLSFTERMRFFEFNSFKTWPEKDDRNAVHFVKKAKECLEIARFFTMKSAEWFESNEGLNWNTGYTPQFLCRCIYFGTAATWYANCYDHILQIVYWSLKLYTATKDRDDKPYDSTWDDKKIISLCVFDLVVAELKARGYKDIRKMLTTCSAQIDEVRQWSNYTKHKGGLDYKYIEADDPFMVFIQKDGGEKEQIKSFEPPIEIDIDAEMHKLAEAHENLFNCLSAVVSEIDFDSRALQFMKTEEPTHEKTKI
;
A
#
# COMPACT_ATOMS: atom_id res chain seq x y z
N MET A 1 6.75 56.96 10.34
CA MET A 1 7.20 55.98 9.33
C MET A 1 6.48 54.67 9.62
N LYS A 2 5.65 54.16 8.70
CA LYS A 2 4.99 52.84 8.86
C LYS A 2 5.88 51.82 8.18
N PHE A 3 6.38 50.85 8.94
CA PHE A 3 7.06 49.69 8.39
C PHE A 3 6.04 48.57 8.22
N THR A 4 5.97 48.03 7.00
CA THR A 4 5.21 46.83 6.68
C THR A 4 6.22 45.74 6.31
N PHE A 5 6.10 44.57 6.92
CA PHE A 5 6.83 43.38 6.53
C PHE A 5 5.85 42.24 6.25
N THR A 6 6.24 41.32 5.38
CA THR A 6 5.50 40.10 5.08
C THR A 6 6.42 38.93 5.42
N ALA A 7 6.01 38.10 6.38
CA ALA A 7 6.65 36.82 6.64
C ALA A 7 5.94 35.74 5.81
N LYS A 8 6.70 34.86 5.17
CA LYS A 8 6.20 33.68 4.46
C LYS A 8 7.04 32.49 4.87
N THR A 9 6.39 31.38 5.16
CA THR A 9 7.01 30.08 5.34
C THR A 9 6.51 29.15 4.24
N TYR A 10 7.32 28.16 3.91
CA TYR A 10 7.03 27.19 2.86
C TYR A 10 7.32 25.80 3.40
N PRO A 11 6.59 24.77 2.94
CA PRO A 11 6.92 23.39 3.30
C PRO A 11 8.33 23.03 2.85
N ALA A 12 9.09 22.33 3.70
CA ALA A 12 10.45 21.90 3.38
C ALA A 12 10.51 21.03 2.11
N SER A 13 9.41 20.32 1.79
CA SER A 13 9.29 19.54 0.56
C SER A 13 9.51 20.37 -0.71
N GLN A 14 9.18 21.67 -0.73
CA GLN A 14 9.30 22.50 -1.93
C GLN A 14 10.72 22.49 -2.54
N ASP A 15 11.75 22.34 -1.69
CA ASP A 15 13.16 22.33 -2.11
C ASP A 15 13.72 20.92 -2.35
N PHE A 16 12.91 19.86 -2.22
CA PHE A 16 13.40 18.49 -2.32
C PHE A 16 13.85 18.10 -3.73
N LEU A 17 13.13 18.55 -4.76
CA LEU A 17 13.44 18.23 -6.15
C LEU A 17 13.98 19.45 -6.89
N LYS A 18 15.18 19.29 -7.45
CA LYS A 18 15.79 20.27 -8.34
C LYS A 18 16.19 19.61 -9.66
N ILE A 19 16.07 20.38 -10.73
CA ILE A 19 16.54 20.01 -12.06
C ILE A 19 17.84 20.76 -12.31
N ILE A 20 18.90 20.02 -12.63
CA ILE A 20 20.21 20.57 -13.00
C ILE A 20 20.28 20.66 -14.52
N GLU A 21 20.30 21.90 -15.02
CA GLU A 21 20.40 22.21 -16.44
C GLU A 21 21.57 23.18 -16.66
N GLY A 22 22.48 22.85 -17.58
CA GLY A 22 23.63 23.72 -17.88
C GLY A 22 24.60 23.94 -16.71
N GLY A 23 24.56 23.08 -15.69
CA GLY A 23 25.39 23.19 -14.47
C GLY A 23 24.76 24.02 -13.34
N GLU A 24 23.55 24.55 -13.54
CA GLU A 24 22.78 25.26 -12.51
C GLU A 24 21.63 24.39 -12.00
N ALA A 25 21.42 24.36 -10.68
CA ALA A 25 20.33 23.62 -10.04
C ALA A 25 19.13 24.54 -9.78
N TYR A 26 17.97 24.18 -10.33
CA TYR A 26 16.73 24.92 -10.19
C TYR A 26 15.71 24.09 -9.40
N PRO A 27 15.13 24.59 -8.30
CA PRO A 27 13.92 23.99 -7.72
C PRO A 27 12.86 23.78 -8.80
N LEU A 28 12.07 22.70 -8.73
CA LEU A 28 11.11 22.37 -9.77
C LEU A 28 10.21 23.56 -10.15
N ASP A 29 9.69 24.28 -9.17
CA ASP A 29 8.87 25.48 -9.36
C ASP A 29 9.58 26.58 -10.19
N THR A 30 10.89 26.77 -9.97
CA THR A 30 11.70 27.74 -10.74
C THR A 30 11.98 27.22 -12.15
N PHE A 31 12.23 25.92 -12.29
CA PHE A 31 12.43 25.27 -13.58
C PHE A 31 11.17 25.38 -14.46
N ILE A 32 9.98 25.13 -13.88
CA ILE A 32 8.70 25.30 -14.56
C ILE A 32 8.53 26.73 -15.11
N GLU A 33 8.81 27.75 -14.31
CA GLU A 33 8.69 29.14 -14.76
C GLU A 33 9.67 29.48 -15.88
N LYS A 34 10.91 28.94 -15.83
CA LYS A 34 11.91 29.11 -16.89
C LYS A 34 11.44 28.49 -18.21
N HIS A 35 10.83 27.31 -18.16
CA HIS A 35 10.37 26.55 -19.34
C HIS A 35 8.88 26.71 -19.61
N LYS A 36 8.23 27.76 -19.09
CA LYS A 36 6.78 27.97 -19.19
C LYS A 36 6.26 28.05 -20.62
N ALA A 37 7.09 28.51 -21.56
CA ALA A 37 6.77 28.55 -22.99
C ALA A 37 6.90 27.17 -23.67
N GLU A 38 7.68 26.26 -23.09
CA GLU A 38 7.93 24.89 -23.55
C GLU A 38 7.06 23.86 -22.82
N ALA A 39 6.27 24.29 -21.82
CA ALA A 39 5.42 23.45 -20.95
C ALA A 39 4.28 22.69 -21.67
N VAL A 40 4.25 22.73 -23.00
CA VAL A 40 3.39 21.91 -23.87
C VAL A 40 4.12 20.64 -24.36
N SER A 41 5.44 20.57 -24.20
CA SER A 41 6.26 19.39 -24.51
C SER A 41 6.28 18.39 -23.33
N PRO A 42 6.37 17.07 -23.57
CA PRO A 42 6.56 16.10 -22.49
C PRO A 42 7.81 16.45 -21.68
N LEU A 43 7.67 16.51 -20.34
CA LEU A 43 8.77 16.83 -19.44
C LEU A 43 9.98 15.92 -19.68
N ASP A 44 9.74 14.64 -19.99
CA ASP A 44 10.77 13.65 -20.27
C ASP A 44 11.71 14.07 -21.41
N ALA A 45 11.19 14.77 -22.44
CA ALA A 45 12.01 15.26 -23.54
C ALA A 45 12.96 16.40 -23.13
N VAL A 46 12.59 17.16 -22.09
CA VAL A 46 13.43 18.21 -21.51
C VAL A 46 14.43 17.60 -20.52
N LEU A 47 14.02 16.57 -19.78
CA LEU A 47 14.83 15.92 -18.75
C LEU A 47 15.91 14.97 -19.29
N ASP A 48 15.77 14.46 -20.51
CA ASP A 48 16.74 13.55 -21.13
C ASP A 48 18.19 14.09 -21.14
N ASN A 49 18.35 15.40 -21.12
CA ASN A 49 19.65 16.08 -21.08
C ASN A 49 19.99 16.70 -19.72
N CYS A 50 19.14 16.52 -18.72
CA CYS A 50 19.29 17.11 -17.38
C CYS A 50 19.73 16.06 -16.35
N GLN A 51 20.22 16.55 -15.21
CA GLN A 51 20.32 15.75 -13.99
C GLN A 51 19.20 16.16 -13.02
N ILE A 52 18.81 15.22 -12.16
CA ILE A 52 17.84 15.44 -11.10
C ILE A 52 18.59 15.36 -9.78
N GLU A 53 18.40 16.37 -8.94
CA GLU A 53 18.79 16.35 -7.53
C GLU A 53 17.53 16.13 -6.69
N TYR A 54 17.47 15.02 -5.95
CA TYR A 54 16.40 14.73 -5.01
C TYR A 54 16.96 14.55 -3.61
N ARG A 55 16.60 15.43 -2.66
CA ARG A 55 17.08 15.41 -1.26
C ARG A 55 18.61 15.27 -1.13
N GLY A 56 19.35 15.92 -2.02
CA GLY A 56 20.82 15.91 -2.05
C GLY A 56 21.44 14.76 -2.86
N GLU A 57 20.65 13.83 -3.37
CA GLU A 57 21.10 12.78 -4.28
C GLU A 57 20.99 13.25 -5.74
N VAL A 58 22.10 13.22 -6.48
CA VAL A 58 22.15 13.67 -7.88
C VAL A 58 22.27 12.48 -8.82
N LYS A 59 21.37 12.38 -9.78
CA LYS A 59 21.35 11.32 -10.82
C LYS A 59 21.03 11.93 -12.18
N ASN A 60 21.53 11.32 -13.26
CA ASN A 60 20.93 11.62 -14.57
C ASN A 60 19.53 10.97 -14.65
N TYR A 61 18.67 11.48 -15.52
CA TYR A 61 17.29 10.99 -15.64
C TYR A 61 17.21 9.48 -15.92
N LYS A 62 18.11 8.93 -16.75
CA LYS A 62 18.13 7.51 -17.11
C LYS A 62 18.45 6.60 -15.93
N ASP A 63 19.40 7.00 -15.09
CA ASP A 63 19.78 6.26 -13.89
C ASP A 63 18.62 6.25 -12.88
N TYR A 64 17.97 7.40 -12.68
CA TYR A 64 16.77 7.50 -11.85
C TYR A 64 15.66 6.55 -12.33
N ILE A 65 15.33 6.56 -13.63
CA ILE A 65 14.31 5.67 -14.19
C ILE A 65 14.72 4.20 -14.05
N SER A 66 16.00 3.86 -14.29
CA SER A 66 16.50 2.49 -14.13
C SER A 66 16.37 1.98 -12.69
N GLU A 67 16.67 2.83 -11.70
CA GLU A 67 16.53 2.48 -10.28
C GLU A 67 15.06 2.35 -9.88
N TYR A 68 14.21 3.27 -10.34
CA TYR A 68 12.77 3.20 -10.13
C TYR A 68 12.21 1.89 -10.70
N LEU A 69 12.55 1.54 -11.94
CA LEU A 69 12.14 0.26 -12.55
C LEU A 69 12.59 -0.93 -11.70
N SER A 70 13.85 -0.94 -11.26
CA SER A 70 14.38 -2.00 -10.37
C SER A 70 13.62 -2.09 -9.04
N PHE A 71 13.15 -0.96 -8.50
CA PHE A 71 12.26 -0.92 -7.34
C PHE A 71 10.86 -1.46 -7.65
N THR A 72 10.33 -1.28 -8.86
CA THR A 72 9.02 -1.82 -9.22
C THR A 72 9.04 -3.32 -9.53
N GLU A 73 10.16 -3.83 -10.08
CA GLU A 73 10.35 -5.22 -10.48
C GLU A 73 10.48 -6.17 -9.29
N ARG A 74 11.00 -5.70 -8.15
CA ARG A 74 11.05 -6.49 -6.91
C ARG A 74 9.67 -6.85 -6.38
N MET A 75 8.61 -6.11 -6.71
CA MET A 75 7.24 -6.38 -6.25
C MET A 75 6.54 -7.31 -7.23
N ARG A 76 6.50 -8.60 -6.91
CA ARG A 76 6.02 -9.65 -7.82
C ARG A 76 4.49 -9.70 -7.94
N PHE A 77 4.00 -10.03 -9.14
CA PHE A 77 2.58 -10.29 -9.39
C PHE A 77 2.15 -11.65 -8.85
N PHE A 78 1.00 -11.72 -8.20
CA PHE A 78 0.44 -12.98 -7.73
C PHE A 78 -0.45 -13.64 -8.80
N GLU A 79 -0.08 -14.86 -9.19
CA GLU A 79 -0.84 -15.68 -10.13
C GLU A 79 -1.68 -16.73 -9.42
N PHE A 80 -2.95 -16.83 -9.80
CA PHE A 80 -3.86 -17.85 -9.28
C PHE A 80 -4.89 -18.24 -10.34
N ASN A 81 -4.94 -19.51 -10.70
CA ASN A 81 -5.88 -20.01 -11.69
C ASN A 81 -7.24 -20.29 -11.05
N SER A 82 -8.17 -19.36 -11.25
CA SER A 82 -9.51 -19.45 -10.66
C SER A 82 -10.59 -19.99 -11.61
N PHE A 83 -10.23 -20.50 -12.79
CA PHE A 83 -11.18 -20.99 -13.80
C PHE A 83 -11.73 -22.39 -13.49
N LYS A 84 -11.41 -22.95 -12.33
CA LYS A 84 -11.88 -24.26 -11.89
C LYS A 84 -13.23 -24.13 -11.17
N THR A 85 -13.90 -25.27 -10.98
CA THR A 85 -15.17 -25.35 -10.24
C THR A 85 -14.94 -26.03 -8.90
N TRP A 86 -15.33 -25.38 -7.81
CA TRP A 86 -15.28 -25.96 -6.46
C TRP A 86 -16.69 -26.35 -5.99
N PRO A 87 -16.93 -27.64 -5.70
CA PRO A 87 -18.26 -28.13 -5.34
C PRO A 87 -18.69 -27.70 -3.93
N GLU A 88 -17.74 -27.57 -3.01
CA GLU A 88 -17.99 -27.15 -1.63
C GLU A 88 -18.16 -25.63 -1.52
N LYS A 89 -19.15 -25.19 -0.74
CA LYS A 89 -19.41 -23.76 -0.51
C LYS A 89 -18.23 -23.07 0.15
N ASP A 90 -17.62 -23.72 1.14
CA ASP A 90 -16.51 -23.16 1.91
C ASP A 90 -15.27 -22.96 1.04
N ASP A 91 -14.99 -23.88 0.11
CA ASP A 91 -13.89 -23.74 -0.85
C ASP A 91 -14.18 -22.59 -1.84
N ARG A 92 -15.43 -22.42 -2.31
CA ARG A 92 -15.80 -21.25 -3.13
C ARG A 92 -15.61 -19.94 -2.38
N ASN A 93 -15.99 -19.88 -1.11
CA ASN A 93 -15.80 -18.70 -0.26
C ASN A 93 -14.31 -18.42 -0.04
N ALA A 94 -13.51 -19.45 0.26
CA ALA A 94 -12.07 -19.29 0.41
C ALA A 94 -11.41 -18.81 -0.90
N VAL A 95 -11.78 -19.38 -2.06
CA VAL A 95 -11.30 -18.94 -3.39
C VAL A 95 -11.71 -17.51 -3.70
N HIS A 96 -12.91 -17.08 -3.30
CA HIS A 96 -13.30 -15.66 -3.40
C HIS A 96 -12.29 -14.78 -2.64
N PHE A 97 -11.91 -15.16 -1.43
CA PHE A 97 -10.91 -14.41 -0.65
C PHE A 97 -9.49 -14.51 -1.21
N VAL A 98 -9.11 -15.59 -1.91
CA VAL A 98 -7.85 -15.61 -2.70
C VAL A 98 -7.86 -14.51 -3.75
N LYS A 99 -8.98 -14.33 -4.48
CA LYS A 99 -9.13 -13.25 -5.47
C LYS A 99 -9.07 -11.87 -4.82
N LYS A 100 -9.75 -11.68 -3.69
CA LYS A 100 -9.73 -10.40 -2.96
C LYS A 100 -8.33 -10.08 -2.39
N ALA A 101 -7.62 -11.08 -1.86
CA ALA A 101 -6.24 -10.92 -1.39
C ALA A 101 -5.32 -10.51 -2.54
N LYS A 102 -5.44 -11.17 -3.71
CA LYS A 102 -4.74 -10.80 -4.94
C LYS A 102 -5.06 -9.36 -5.34
N GLU A 103 -6.33 -8.99 -5.48
CA GLU A 103 -6.74 -7.63 -5.83
C GLU A 103 -6.11 -6.59 -4.89
N CYS A 104 -6.16 -6.82 -3.57
CA CYS A 104 -5.57 -5.92 -2.59
C CYS A 104 -4.04 -5.82 -2.74
N LEU A 105 -3.36 -6.94 -2.98
CA LEU A 105 -1.91 -6.96 -3.18
C LEU A 105 -1.50 -6.15 -4.42
N GLU A 106 -2.22 -6.29 -5.54
CA GLU A 106 -1.93 -5.57 -6.77
C GLU A 106 -2.29 -4.08 -6.70
N ILE A 107 -3.37 -3.73 -6.03
CA ILE A 107 -3.72 -2.33 -5.77
C ILE A 107 -2.67 -1.68 -4.85
N ALA A 108 -2.25 -2.38 -3.79
CA ALA A 108 -1.20 -1.90 -2.90
C ALA A 108 0.11 -1.69 -3.66
N ARG A 109 0.51 -2.66 -4.50
CA ARG A 109 1.67 -2.56 -5.39
C ARG A 109 1.64 -1.30 -6.25
N PHE A 110 0.52 -1.02 -6.91
CA PHE A 110 0.36 0.19 -7.74
C PHE A 110 0.60 1.46 -6.93
N PHE A 111 0.00 1.58 -5.75
CA PHE A 111 0.17 2.77 -4.91
C PHE A 111 1.58 2.88 -4.32
N THR A 112 2.24 1.77 -3.98
CA THR A 112 3.65 1.76 -3.57
C THR A 112 4.56 2.29 -4.68
N MET A 113 4.35 1.85 -5.92
CA MET A 113 5.09 2.36 -7.08
C MET A 113 4.88 3.88 -7.24
N LYS A 114 3.63 4.34 -7.20
CA LYS A 114 3.30 5.77 -7.31
C LYS A 114 3.84 6.63 -6.17
N SER A 115 4.00 6.06 -4.98
CA SER A 115 4.60 6.77 -3.84
C SER A 115 6.14 6.89 -3.97
N ALA A 116 6.78 5.91 -4.60
CA ALA A 116 8.23 5.88 -4.82
C ALA A 116 8.71 6.75 -6.00
N GLU A 117 7.83 7.06 -6.95
CA GLU A 117 8.10 7.94 -8.09
C GLU A 117 8.37 9.37 -7.58
N TRP A 118 9.58 9.91 -7.78
CA TRP A 118 9.98 11.23 -7.26
C TRP A 118 9.11 12.35 -7.81
N PHE A 119 8.70 12.28 -9.08
CA PHE A 119 7.77 13.22 -9.70
C PHE A 119 7.05 12.55 -10.87
N GLU A 120 5.78 12.88 -11.08
CA GLU A 120 4.97 12.34 -12.17
C GLU A 120 5.08 13.21 -13.43
N SER A 121 5.42 12.60 -14.56
CA SER A 121 5.82 13.36 -15.75
C SER A 121 4.68 13.88 -16.62
N ASN A 122 3.44 13.32 -16.59
CA ASN A 122 2.23 13.93 -17.20
C ASN A 122 0.90 13.14 -17.11
N GLU A 123 0.82 11.92 -16.56
CA GLU A 123 -0.40 11.08 -16.70
C GLU A 123 -1.46 11.26 -15.59
N GLY A 124 -1.09 11.68 -14.38
CA GLY A 124 -2.00 11.83 -13.22
C GLY A 124 -2.01 13.24 -12.62
N LEU A 125 -0.83 13.77 -12.30
CA LEU A 125 -0.60 15.13 -11.83
C LEU A 125 0.37 15.85 -12.77
N ASN A 126 -0.04 17.00 -13.31
CA ASN A 126 0.83 17.77 -14.19
C ASN A 126 2.07 18.25 -13.42
N TRP A 127 3.25 18.01 -13.97
CA TRP A 127 4.52 18.43 -13.38
C TRP A 127 4.59 19.94 -13.13
N ASN A 128 3.87 20.75 -13.91
CA ASN A 128 3.81 22.21 -13.75
C ASN A 128 3.05 22.70 -12.50
N THR A 129 2.53 21.79 -11.67
CA THR A 129 1.86 22.11 -10.40
C THR A 129 2.84 22.46 -9.27
N GLY A 130 4.14 22.30 -9.50
CA GLY A 130 5.18 22.49 -8.48
C GLY A 130 5.40 21.23 -7.65
N TYR A 131 6.41 21.24 -6.78
CA TYR A 131 6.82 20.01 -6.11
C TYR A 131 6.01 19.67 -4.84
N THR A 132 5.51 20.66 -4.10
CA THR A 132 4.69 20.39 -2.90
C THR A 132 3.45 19.54 -3.21
N PRO A 133 2.67 19.81 -4.28
CA PRO A 133 1.55 18.94 -4.65
C PRO A 133 1.98 17.53 -5.07
N GLN A 134 3.11 17.40 -5.78
CA GLN A 134 3.68 16.10 -6.14
C GLN A 134 4.00 15.28 -4.89
N PHE A 135 4.67 15.88 -3.91
CA PHE A 135 5.00 15.24 -2.65
C PHE A 135 3.75 14.88 -1.84
N LEU A 136 2.72 15.75 -1.80
CA LEU A 136 1.44 15.43 -1.18
C LEU A 136 0.78 14.19 -1.79
N CYS A 137 0.74 14.09 -3.12
CA CYS A 137 0.18 12.91 -3.79
C CYS A 137 0.96 11.64 -3.42
N ARG A 138 2.29 11.71 -3.37
CA ARG A 138 3.13 10.58 -2.95
C ARG A 138 2.81 10.14 -1.51
N CYS A 139 2.58 11.08 -0.60
CA CYS A 139 2.13 10.78 0.77
C CYS A 139 0.76 10.10 0.81
N ILE A 140 -0.21 10.58 0.02
CA ILE A 140 -1.54 9.96 -0.07
C ILE A 140 -1.43 8.53 -0.60
N TYR A 141 -0.61 8.30 -1.63
CA TYR A 141 -0.36 6.97 -2.18
C TYR A 141 0.30 6.04 -1.16
N PHE A 142 1.24 6.55 -0.34
CA PHE A 142 1.86 5.79 0.74
C PHE A 142 0.83 5.22 1.73
N GLY A 143 -0.01 6.08 2.31
CA GLY A 143 -1.04 5.67 3.26
C GLY A 143 -2.11 4.75 2.63
N THR A 144 -2.40 4.97 1.35
CA THR A 144 -3.32 4.12 0.58
C THR A 144 -2.74 2.73 0.39
N ALA A 145 -1.47 2.61 0.00
CA ALA A 145 -0.77 1.33 -0.13
C ALA A 145 -0.76 0.56 1.19
N ALA A 146 -0.42 1.22 2.31
CA ALA A 146 -0.43 0.61 3.64
C ALA A 146 -1.80 0.01 4.00
N THR A 147 -2.87 0.72 3.65
CA THR A 147 -4.25 0.25 3.87
C THR A 147 -4.58 -1.00 3.05
N TRP A 148 -4.18 -1.04 1.79
CA TRP A 148 -4.43 -2.19 0.93
C TRP A 148 -3.57 -3.41 1.31
N TYR A 149 -2.33 -3.23 1.75
CA TYR A 149 -1.53 -4.32 2.32
C TYR A 149 -2.16 -4.91 3.59
N ALA A 150 -2.68 -4.06 4.49
CA ALA A 150 -3.39 -4.54 5.68
C ALA A 150 -4.66 -5.33 5.30
N ASN A 151 -5.45 -4.84 4.33
CA ASN A 151 -6.63 -5.56 3.84
C ASN A 151 -6.26 -6.88 3.14
N CYS A 152 -5.13 -6.94 2.43
CA CYS A 152 -4.62 -8.18 1.84
C CYS A 152 -4.41 -9.24 2.92
N TYR A 153 -3.76 -8.87 4.04
CA TYR A 153 -3.57 -9.78 5.18
C TYR A 153 -4.89 -10.27 5.78
N ASP A 154 -5.86 -9.38 5.95
CA ASP A 154 -7.19 -9.74 6.44
C ASP A 154 -7.85 -10.77 5.51
N HIS A 155 -7.73 -10.61 4.20
CA HIS A 155 -8.22 -11.61 3.25
C HIS A 155 -7.44 -12.93 3.32
N ILE A 156 -6.12 -12.91 3.57
CA ILE A 156 -5.34 -14.14 3.80
C ILE A 156 -5.89 -14.90 5.02
N LEU A 157 -6.22 -14.21 6.12
CA LEU A 157 -6.88 -14.83 7.28
C LEU A 157 -8.21 -15.47 6.89
N GLN A 158 -9.00 -14.78 6.07
CA GLN A 158 -10.32 -15.26 5.63
C GLN A 158 -10.24 -16.49 4.74
N ILE A 159 -9.20 -16.61 3.90
CA ILE A 159 -8.92 -17.83 3.12
C ILE A 159 -8.78 -19.03 4.07
N VAL A 160 -7.95 -18.91 5.11
CA VAL A 160 -7.71 -19.99 6.09
C VAL A 160 -8.96 -20.26 6.93
N TYR A 161 -9.64 -19.21 7.37
CA TYR A 161 -10.85 -19.28 8.19
C TYR A 161 -11.96 -20.09 7.52
N TRP A 162 -12.18 -19.90 6.22
CA TRP A 162 -13.16 -20.66 5.44
C TRP A 162 -12.66 -22.05 5.04
N SER A 163 -11.46 -22.15 4.46
CA SER A 163 -10.93 -23.42 3.92
C SER A 163 -10.76 -24.52 4.97
N LEU A 164 -10.55 -24.15 6.24
CA LEU A 164 -10.43 -25.08 7.37
C LEU A 164 -11.66 -25.06 8.27
N LYS A 165 -12.72 -24.35 7.86
CA LYS A 165 -13.98 -24.20 8.60
C LYS A 165 -13.73 -23.81 10.06
N LEU A 166 -12.83 -22.86 10.30
CA LEU A 166 -12.49 -22.42 11.65
C LEU A 166 -13.66 -21.67 12.30
N TYR A 167 -14.54 -21.09 11.48
CA TYR A 167 -15.75 -20.39 11.93
C TYR A 167 -16.70 -21.24 12.77
N THR A 168 -16.60 -22.57 12.69
CA THR A 168 -17.44 -23.49 13.47
C THR A 168 -17.15 -23.44 14.97
N ALA A 169 -16.00 -22.88 15.37
CA ALA A 169 -15.64 -22.67 16.77
C ALA A 169 -16.00 -21.26 17.27
N THR A 170 -16.51 -20.39 16.39
CA THR A 170 -16.77 -19.00 16.72
C THR A 170 -18.06 -18.85 17.52
N LYS A 171 -18.08 -17.82 18.38
CA LYS A 171 -19.27 -17.38 19.10
C LYS A 171 -19.61 -15.94 18.72
N ASP A 172 -20.88 -15.59 18.73
CA ASP A 172 -21.30 -14.21 18.52
C ASP A 172 -21.21 -13.37 19.80
N ARG A 173 -21.68 -12.12 19.73
CA ARG A 173 -21.62 -11.16 20.86
C ARG A 173 -22.45 -11.59 22.08
N ASP A 174 -23.40 -12.48 21.90
CA ASP A 174 -24.24 -13.04 22.97
C ASP A 174 -23.70 -14.38 23.48
N ASP A 175 -22.45 -14.71 23.16
CA ASP A 175 -21.76 -15.98 23.47
C ASP A 175 -22.47 -17.21 22.86
N LYS A 176 -23.30 -17.01 21.82
CA LYS A 176 -23.96 -18.13 21.12
C LYS A 176 -22.98 -18.79 20.16
N PRO A 177 -22.79 -20.12 20.26
CA PRO A 177 -21.92 -20.84 19.34
C PRO A 177 -22.49 -20.82 17.92
N TYR A 178 -21.60 -21.00 16.95
CA TYR A 178 -21.97 -21.19 15.55
C TYR A 178 -23.08 -22.25 15.39
N ASP A 179 -24.03 -21.95 14.51
CA ASP A 179 -25.03 -22.88 14.01
C ASP A 179 -25.20 -22.70 12.49
N SER A 180 -25.81 -23.70 11.84
CA SER A 180 -25.94 -23.74 10.37
C SER A 180 -26.89 -22.68 9.78
N THR A 181 -27.57 -21.88 10.61
CA THR A 181 -28.47 -20.80 10.15
C THR A 181 -27.72 -19.48 9.93
N TRP A 182 -26.47 -19.38 10.38
CA TRP A 182 -25.66 -18.16 10.17
C TRP A 182 -25.36 -17.96 8.70
N ASP A 183 -25.55 -16.72 8.23
CA ASP A 183 -25.19 -16.33 6.88
C ASP A 183 -23.70 -16.00 6.75
N ASP A 184 -23.23 -15.89 5.51
CA ASP A 184 -21.82 -15.65 5.21
C ASP A 184 -21.34 -14.30 5.76
N LYS A 185 -22.25 -13.31 5.88
CA LYS A 185 -21.97 -11.98 6.44
C LYS A 185 -21.69 -12.05 7.93
N LYS A 186 -22.50 -12.79 8.68
CA LYS A 186 -22.27 -13.01 10.11
C LYS A 186 -20.97 -13.77 10.31
N ILE A 187 -20.75 -14.84 9.55
CA ILE A 187 -19.55 -15.68 9.66
C ILE A 187 -18.28 -14.85 9.43
N ILE A 188 -18.22 -14.06 8.36
CA ILE A 188 -17.03 -13.27 8.02
C ILE A 188 -16.77 -12.15 9.03
N SER A 189 -17.82 -11.56 9.61
CA SER A 189 -17.69 -10.47 10.59
C SER A 189 -16.97 -10.88 11.88
N LEU A 190 -16.89 -12.20 12.14
CA LEU A 190 -16.26 -12.77 13.31
C LEU A 190 -14.88 -13.39 13.01
N CYS A 191 -14.38 -13.25 11.78
CA CYS A 191 -13.03 -13.65 11.41
C CYS A 191 -12.01 -12.66 11.99
N VAL A 192 -11.42 -12.99 13.14
CA VAL A 192 -10.39 -12.17 13.80
C VAL A 192 -9.09 -12.98 13.98
N PHE A 193 -7.95 -12.28 13.96
CA PHE A 193 -6.63 -12.89 14.04
C PHE A 193 -6.47 -13.84 15.24
N ASP A 194 -6.84 -13.39 16.44
CA ASP A 194 -6.67 -14.17 17.66
C ASP A 194 -7.45 -15.50 17.62
N LEU A 195 -8.67 -15.46 17.08
CA LEU A 195 -9.51 -16.64 16.91
C LEU A 195 -8.89 -17.61 15.90
N VAL A 196 -8.48 -17.12 14.73
CA VAL A 196 -7.85 -17.95 13.69
C VAL A 196 -6.60 -18.62 14.24
N VAL A 197 -5.72 -17.87 14.91
CA VAL A 197 -4.46 -18.40 15.45
C VAL A 197 -4.69 -19.40 16.59
N ALA A 198 -5.66 -19.13 17.48
CA ALA A 198 -6.03 -20.04 18.57
C ALA A 198 -6.59 -21.36 18.02
N GLU A 199 -7.49 -21.29 17.05
CA GLU A 199 -8.11 -22.47 16.44
C GLU A 199 -7.11 -23.31 15.63
N LEU A 200 -6.22 -22.67 14.85
CA LEU A 200 -5.15 -23.40 14.17
C LEU A 200 -4.24 -24.13 15.15
N LYS A 201 -3.95 -23.53 16.32
CA LYS A 201 -3.18 -24.17 17.38
C LYS A 201 -3.93 -25.37 17.96
N ALA A 202 -5.22 -25.21 18.27
CA ALA A 202 -6.05 -26.27 18.85
C ALA A 202 -6.22 -27.46 17.91
N ARG A 203 -6.37 -27.20 16.61
CA ARG A 203 -6.56 -28.22 15.56
C ARG A 203 -5.25 -28.78 15.00
N GLY A 204 -4.09 -28.29 15.46
CA GLY A 204 -2.77 -28.84 15.10
C GLY A 204 -2.18 -28.34 13.77
N TYR A 205 -2.75 -27.31 13.14
CA TYR A 205 -2.25 -26.70 11.89
C TYR A 205 -1.04 -25.78 12.13
N LYS A 206 0.09 -26.38 12.52
CA LYS A 206 1.30 -25.66 12.93
C LYS A 206 1.90 -24.79 11.81
N ASP A 207 1.93 -25.30 10.58
CA ASP A 207 2.60 -24.63 9.47
C ASP A 207 1.82 -23.40 9.01
N ILE A 208 0.53 -23.53 8.75
CA ILE A 208 -0.37 -22.39 8.45
C ILE A 208 -0.33 -21.35 9.57
N ARG A 209 -0.40 -21.78 10.84
CA ARG A 209 -0.29 -20.87 11.99
C ARG A 209 1.02 -20.09 11.98
N LYS A 210 2.14 -20.77 11.70
CA LYS A 210 3.46 -20.14 11.63
C LYS A 210 3.51 -19.14 10.47
N MET A 211 3.00 -19.48 9.29
CA MET A 211 2.94 -18.57 8.13
C MET A 211 2.17 -17.29 8.48
N LEU A 212 0.97 -17.41 9.03
CA LEU A 212 0.12 -16.26 9.37
C LEU A 212 0.75 -15.37 10.46
N THR A 213 1.25 -15.98 11.53
CA THR A 213 1.84 -15.22 12.66
C THR A 213 3.15 -14.55 12.27
N THR A 214 3.98 -15.20 11.46
CA THR A 214 5.22 -14.61 10.93
C THR A 214 4.92 -13.44 10.02
N CYS A 215 4.01 -13.63 9.05
CA CYS A 215 3.61 -12.54 8.15
C CYS A 215 3.04 -11.36 8.94
N SER A 216 2.14 -11.60 9.91
CA SER A 216 1.56 -10.56 10.77
C SER A 216 2.62 -9.70 11.44
N ALA A 217 3.65 -10.34 12.00
CA ALA A 217 4.75 -9.66 12.67
C ALA A 217 5.62 -8.88 11.67
N GLN A 218 5.87 -9.43 10.48
CA GLN A 218 6.67 -8.79 9.44
C GLN A 218 6.01 -7.56 8.83
N ILE A 219 4.68 -7.44 8.90
CA ILE A 219 3.92 -6.28 8.38
C ILE A 219 3.28 -5.45 9.50
N ASP A 220 3.66 -5.67 10.75
CA ASP A 220 2.96 -5.08 11.90
C ASP A 220 2.92 -3.55 11.81
N GLU A 221 4.03 -2.93 11.44
CA GLU A 221 4.12 -1.48 11.31
C GLU A 221 3.20 -0.93 10.21
N VAL A 222 3.14 -1.59 9.04
CA VAL A 222 2.21 -1.22 7.96
C VAL A 222 0.76 -1.39 8.39
N ARG A 223 0.46 -2.42 9.20
CA ARG A 223 -0.88 -2.61 9.79
C ARG A 223 -1.20 -1.52 10.82
N GLN A 224 -0.22 -1.09 11.62
CA GLN A 224 -0.38 0.04 12.51
C GLN A 224 -0.71 1.30 11.72
N TRP A 225 0.04 1.61 10.65
CA TRP A 225 -0.25 2.75 9.80
C TRP A 225 -1.67 2.73 9.22
N SER A 226 -2.11 1.58 8.70
CA SER A 226 -3.49 1.43 8.22
C SER A 226 -4.54 1.68 9.32
N ASN A 227 -4.29 1.22 10.55
CA ASN A 227 -5.19 1.48 11.68
C ASN A 227 -5.26 2.97 12.02
N TYR A 228 -4.14 3.70 11.93
CA TYR A 228 -4.13 5.15 12.10
C TYR A 228 -4.95 5.84 10.99
N THR A 229 -4.77 5.44 9.73
CA THR A 229 -5.58 5.95 8.61
C THR A 229 -7.07 5.70 8.81
N LYS A 230 -7.47 4.51 9.25
CA LYS A 230 -8.89 4.12 9.40
C LYS A 230 -9.57 4.73 10.63
N HIS A 231 -8.86 4.88 11.73
CA HIS A 231 -9.48 5.13 13.05
C HIS A 231 -8.96 6.36 13.78
N LYS A 232 -7.84 6.95 13.35
CA LYS A 232 -7.17 8.05 14.06
C LYS A 232 -7.00 9.32 13.23
N GLY A 233 -7.77 9.44 12.13
CA GLY A 233 -7.83 10.67 11.33
C GLY A 233 -6.81 10.78 10.20
N GLY A 234 -5.92 9.80 10.05
CA GLY A 234 -4.90 9.81 8.98
C GLY A 234 -3.52 9.40 9.47
N LEU A 235 -2.55 9.52 8.57
CA LEU A 235 -1.13 9.56 8.90
C LEU A 235 -0.66 10.98 8.66
N ASP A 236 0.14 11.50 9.57
CA ASP A 236 0.83 12.76 9.36
C ASP A 236 2.18 12.49 8.70
N TYR A 237 2.59 13.42 7.85
CA TYR A 237 3.77 13.26 7.00
C TYR A 237 4.71 14.43 7.20
N LYS A 238 5.99 14.11 7.33
CA LYS A 238 7.03 15.14 7.47
C LYS A 238 7.09 16.00 6.22
N TYR A 239 7.48 17.26 6.40
CA TYR A 239 7.89 18.19 5.33
C TYR A 239 6.77 18.72 4.42
N ILE A 240 5.51 18.38 4.70
CA ILE A 240 4.37 18.81 3.88
C ILE A 240 3.70 20.10 4.37
N GLU A 241 3.76 20.34 5.67
CA GLU A 241 3.30 21.58 6.28
C GLU A 241 4.43 22.59 6.37
N ALA A 242 4.09 23.88 6.25
CA ALA A 242 5.03 24.96 6.49
C ALA A 242 5.11 25.24 7.99
N ASP A 243 6.31 25.49 8.50
CA ASP A 243 6.48 25.91 9.90
C ASP A 243 5.69 27.19 10.21
N ASP A 244 5.14 27.30 11.42
CA ASP A 244 4.51 28.53 11.87
C ASP A 244 5.59 29.62 12.06
N PRO A 245 5.52 30.74 11.31
CA PRO A 245 6.49 31.83 11.49
C PRO A 245 6.34 32.56 12.83
N PHE A 246 5.28 32.26 13.60
CA PHE A 246 4.96 32.95 14.83
C PHE A 246 4.84 31.97 16.01
N MET A 247 5.17 32.48 17.20
CA MET A 247 4.90 31.79 18.47
C MET A 247 3.88 32.58 19.25
N VAL A 248 2.77 31.93 19.62
CA VAL A 248 1.72 32.55 20.44
C VAL A 248 1.91 32.14 21.89
N PHE A 249 1.92 33.13 22.79
CA PHE A 249 1.99 32.90 24.23
C PHE A 249 0.71 33.40 24.89
N ILE A 250 0.15 32.60 25.80
CA ILE A 250 -0.94 33.03 26.68
C ILE A 250 -0.35 33.24 28.07
N GLN A 251 -0.69 34.37 28.68
CA GLN A 251 -0.43 34.64 30.08
C GLN A 251 -1.77 34.89 30.75
N LYS A 252 -2.18 34.03 31.69
CA LYS A 252 -3.33 34.28 32.55
C LYS A 252 -2.90 35.24 33.67
N ASP A 253 -3.81 36.05 34.20
CA ASP A 253 -3.49 37.09 35.19
C ASP A 253 -2.64 36.55 36.34
N GLY A 254 -1.42 37.09 36.48
CA GLY A 254 -0.45 36.71 37.51
C GLY A 254 0.29 35.37 37.28
N GLY A 255 0.02 34.66 36.19
CA GLY A 255 0.64 33.37 35.85
C GLY A 255 1.86 33.48 34.94
N GLU A 256 2.57 32.37 34.77
CA GLU A 256 3.67 32.23 33.81
C GLU A 256 3.17 32.27 32.35
N LYS A 257 4.05 32.67 31.44
CA LYS A 257 3.77 32.63 30.00
C LYS A 257 3.83 31.18 29.53
N GLU A 258 2.72 30.68 29.01
CA GLU A 258 2.65 29.38 28.36
C GLU A 258 2.61 29.58 26.85
N GLN A 259 3.49 28.88 26.12
CA GLN A 259 3.42 28.84 24.66
C GLN A 259 2.24 27.97 24.24
N ILE A 260 1.36 28.50 23.40
CA ILE A 260 0.38 27.67 22.70
C ILE A 260 1.15 26.87 21.66
N LYS A 261 1.13 25.54 21.79
CA LYS A 261 1.62 24.64 20.76
C LYS A 261 0.43 24.12 19.95
N SER A 262 0.65 23.94 18.65
CA SER A 262 -0.27 23.19 17.81
C SER A 262 -0.35 21.74 18.27
N PHE A 263 -1.41 21.05 17.87
CA PHE A 263 -1.52 19.61 18.06
C PHE A 263 -0.35 18.93 17.36
N GLU A 264 0.41 18.12 18.10
CA GLU A 264 1.45 17.27 17.52
C GLU A 264 0.88 15.88 17.26
N PRO A 265 0.98 15.38 16.03
CA PRO A 265 0.45 14.08 15.72
C PRO A 265 1.24 12.96 16.40
N PRO A 266 0.57 11.88 16.80
CA PRO A 266 1.21 10.77 17.51
C PRO A 266 2.23 9.99 16.65
N ILE A 267 2.12 10.07 15.31
CA ILE A 267 3.04 9.45 14.35
C ILE A 267 3.20 10.41 13.18
N GLU A 268 4.45 10.66 12.80
CA GLU A 268 4.80 11.49 11.64
C GLU A 268 5.82 10.74 10.77
N ILE A 269 5.47 10.49 9.51
CA ILE A 269 6.21 9.59 8.62
C ILE A 269 7.01 10.38 7.59
N ASP A 270 8.29 10.02 7.42
CA ASP A 270 9.06 10.37 6.22
C ASP A 270 8.89 9.26 5.19
N ILE A 271 8.13 9.51 4.13
CA ILE A 271 7.79 8.47 3.15
C ILE A 271 9.01 7.91 2.41
N ASP A 272 10.07 8.70 2.22
CA ASP A 272 11.27 8.21 1.51
C ASP A 272 12.08 7.29 2.41
N ALA A 273 12.18 7.63 3.71
CA ALA A 273 12.84 6.79 4.69
C ALA A 273 12.11 5.46 4.88
N GLU A 274 10.77 5.49 4.80
CA GLU A 274 9.92 4.34 5.13
C GLU A 274 9.42 3.55 3.90
N MET A 275 9.74 3.98 2.68
CA MET A 275 9.30 3.34 1.43
C MET A 275 9.64 1.85 1.37
N HIS A 276 10.82 1.48 1.90
CA HIS A 276 11.29 0.10 1.92
C HIS A 276 10.31 -0.83 2.66
N LYS A 277 9.64 -0.34 3.71
CA LYS A 277 8.67 -1.13 4.48
C LYS A 277 7.44 -1.53 3.68
N LEU A 278 6.99 -0.68 2.75
CA LEU A 278 5.89 -1.04 1.84
C LEU A 278 6.33 -2.13 0.84
N ALA A 279 7.54 -2.02 0.28
CA ALA A 279 8.08 -3.04 -0.61
C ALA A 279 8.31 -4.39 0.13
N GLU A 280 8.80 -4.36 1.37
CA GLU A 280 8.93 -5.55 2.20
C GLU A 280 7.58 -6.15 2.56
N ALA A 281 6.58 -5.32 2.87
CA ALA A 281 5.22 -5.80 3.13
C ALA A 281 4.62 -6.51 1.91
N HIS A 282 4.86 -5.99 0.70
CA HIS A 282 4.48 -6.67 -0.55
C HIS A 282 5.04 -8.09 -0.61
N GLU A 283 6.35 -8.22 -0.44
CA GLU A 283 7.03 -9.51 -0.56
C GLU A 283 6.61 -10.49 0.53
N ASN A 284 6.45 -10.01 1.77
CA ASN A 284 5.98 -10.84 2.88
C ASN A 284 4.54 -11.33 2.66
N LEU A 285 3.65 -10.47 2.16
CA LEU A 285 2.27 -10.83 1.83
C LEU A 285 2.19 -11.76 0.63
N PHE A 286 2.96 -11.51 -0.42
CA PHE A 286 3.08 -12.39 -1.58
C PHE A 286 3.50 -13.79 -1.14
N ASN A 287 4.57 -13.89 -0.34
CA ASN A 287 5.08 -15.16 0.14
C ASN A 287 4.07 -15.87 1.06
N CYS A 288 3.40 -15.13 1.94
CA CYS A 288 2.38 -15.68 2.83
C CYS A 288 1.16 -16.20 2.05
N LEU A 289 0.62 -15.40 1.12
CA LEU A 289 -0.51 -15.79 0.27
C LEU A 289 -0.18 -17.02 -0.57
N SER A 290 1.00 -17.04 -1.20
CA SER A 290 1.48 -18.18 -1.98
C SER A 290 1.59 -19.46 -1.15
N ALA A 291 2.19 -19.35 0.04
CA ALA A 291 2.35 -20.49 0.94
C ALA A 291 1.00 -21.02 1.45
N VAL A 292 0.08 -20.12 1.85
CA VAL A 292 -1.27 -20.49 2.30
C VAL A 292 -2.06 -21.18 1.18
N VAL A 293 -2.04 -20.63 -0.04
CA VAL A 293 -2.73 -21.23 -1.19
C VAL A 293 -2.16 -22.59 -1.53
N SER A 294 -0.83 -22.74 -1.48
CA SER A 294 -0.15 -24.02 -1.72
C SER A 294 -0.50 -25.06 -0.66
N GLU A 295 -0.53 -24.67 0.62
CA GLU A 295 -0.79 -25.59 1.75
C GLU A 295 -2.26 -26.04 1.79
N ILE A 296 -3.19 -25.16 1.43
CA ILE A 296 -4.61 -25.53 1.33
C ILE A 296 -4.85 -26.48 0.15
N ASP A 297 -4.05 -26.37 -0.90
CA ASP A 297 -4.14 -27.15 -2.13
C ASP A 297 -5.56 -27.12 -2.74
N PHE A 298 -5.99 -25.92 -3.16
CA PHE A 298 -7.29 -25.73 -3.82
C PHE A 298 -7.45 -26.55 -5.10
N ASP A 299 -6.34 -26.95 -5.72
CA ASP A 299 -6.33 -27.70 -6.97
C ASP A 299 -6.80 -29.14 -6.77
N SER A 300 -6.40 -29.78 -5.67
CA SER A 300 -6.92 -31.09 -5.28
C SER A 300 -8.41 -31.09 -4.95
N ARG A 301 -8.96 -29.94 -4.55
CA ARG A 301 -10.36 -29.76 -4.14
C ARG A 301 -11.28 -29.34 -5.29
N ALA A 302 -10.72 -29.03 -6.46
CA ALA A 302 -11.48 -28.62 -7.63
C ALA A 302 -12.01 -29.83 -8.42
N LEU A 303 -13.14 -29.65 -9.11
CA LEU A 303 -13.60 -30.62 -10.10
C LEU A 303 -12.59 -30.70 -11.25
N GLN A 304 -12.09 -31.91 -11.50
CA GLN A 304 -11.28 -32.21 -12.68
C GLN A 304 -12.22 -32.58 -13.82
N PHE A 305 -12.30 -31.73 -14.84
CA PHE A 305 -12.93 -32.13 -16.10
C PHE A 305 -11.99 -33.09 -16.80
N MET A 306 -12.37 -34.37 -16.91
CA MET A 306 -11.68 -35.30 -17.80
C MET A 306 -11.77 -34.74 -19.22
N LYS A 307 -10.62 -34.59 -19.90
CA LYS A 307 -10.62 -34.44 -21.35
C LYS A 307 -11.33 -35.66 -21.91
N THR A 308 -12.54 -35.49 -22.44
CA THR A 308 -13.13 -36.48 -23.33
C THR A 308 -12.15 -36.68 -24.48
N GLU A 309 -11.62 -37.90 -24.61
CA GLU A 309 -10.84 -38.30 -25.77
C GLU A 309 -11.64 -37.95 -27.03
N GLU A 310 -11.02 -37.20 -27.94
CA GLU A 310 -11.61 -36.93 -29.24
C GLU A 310 -11.93 -38.28 -29.90
N PRO A 311 -13.16 -38.49 -30.41
CA PRO A 311 -13.46 -39.73 -31.11
C PRO A 311 -12.49 -39.85 -32.29
N THR A 312 -11.67 -40.89 -32.26
CA THR A 312 -10.81 -41.25 -33.40
C THR A 312 -11.71 -41.42 -34.61
N HIS A 313 -11.67 -40.46 -35.52
CA HIS A 313 -12.28 -40.60 -36.83
C HIS A 313 -11.55 -41.72 -37.57
N GLU A 314 -12.10 -42.93 -37.51
CA GLU A 314 -11.79 -43.97 -38.48
C GLU A 314 -12.07 -43.38 -39.87
N LYS A 315 -10.99 -43.15 -40.61
CA LYS A 315 -11.08 -42.83 -42.02
C LYS A 315 -11.62 -44.05 -42.74
N THR A 316 -12.93 -44.08 -42.97
CA THR A 316 -13.55 -44.97 -43.94
C THR A 316 -12.92 -44.66 -45.31
N LYS A 317 -12.08 -45.55 -45.80
CA LYS A 317 -11.57 -45.50 -47.18
C LYS A 317 -12.76 -45.71 -48.13
N ILE A 318 -12.97 -44.75 -49.03
CA ILE A 318 -13.68 -44.97 -50.29
C ILE A 318 -12.62 -45.27 -51.34
#